data_AF-A0A7J3DNT0-F1
#
_entry.id   AF-A0A7J3DNT0-F1
#
_cell.length_a   1.000
_cell.length_b   1.000
_cell.length_c   1.000
_cell.angle_alpha   90.00
_cell.angle_beta   90.00
_cell.angle_gamma   90.00
#
_symmetry.space_group_name_H-M   'P 1'
#
loop_
_entity.id
_entity.type
_entity.pdbx_description
1 polymer ?
#
loop_
_entity_poly.entity_id
_entity_poly.type
_entity_poly.pdbx_seq_one_letter_code
_entity_poly.pdbx_strand_id
1 'polypeptide(L)'
;MIANREYLISLLKKGKIPKKFLPYLKEDKEDVYNFLKSIGMEENDIEKYPILLLRDLEAIKTQYEELKRIGISDKEIIKYPRLLTRSLKKLKETYEKLVELGISEEKIASEPWLLTKDLESIKENYEILIKIGVPKRKIASYPLLLGLSSENIKKRYQHIISLLRDDYKNRNSGRDSIIFNPLLLSVPPETIEANIQFLSYIGFDEYNPILLQTKPQTKRKKIAILLRELFRYETLSKKDKNKAIKELYQILKENPKLLINSSGKLKKKS
;
A
#
# COMPACT_ATOMS: atom_id res chain seq x y z
N MET A 1 -4.21 -18.05 -27.42
CA MET A 1 -5.64 -17.93 -27.79
C MET A 1 -5.81 -16.70 -28.69
N ILE A 2 -6.56 -16.73 -29.79
CA ILE A 2 -6.71 -15.54 -30.67
C ILE A 2 -7.81 -14.64 -30.10
N ALA A 3 -7.55 -13.34 -29.98
CA ALA A 3 -8.51 -12.35 -29.48
C ALA A 3 -9.54 -11.93 -30.55
N ASN A 4 -10.16 -12.93 -31.17
CA ASN A 4 -11.13 -12.72 -32.24
C ASN A 4 -12.49 -12.25 -31.69
N ARG A 5 -13.41 -11.91 -32.60
CA ARG A 5 -14.76 -11.44 -32.26
C ARG A 5 -15.53 -12.41 -31.36
N GLU A 6 -15.41 -13.71 -31.59
CA GLU A 6 -16.09 -14.75 -30.79
C GLU A 6 -15.58 -14.80 -29.34
N TYR A 7 -14.27 -14.68 -29.16
CA TYR A 7 -13.64 -14.58 -27.86
C TYR A 7 -14.14 -13.36 -27.09
N LEU A 8 -14.18 -12.17 -27.73
CA LEU A 8 -14.70 -10.96 -27.10
C LEU A 8 -16.20 -11.06 -26.75
N ILE A 9 -17.00 -11.69 -27.62
CA ILE A 9 -18.42 -12.00 -27.32
C ILE A 9 -18.52 -12.95 -26.11
N SER A 10 -17.62 -13.92 -25.98
CA SER A 10 -17.59 -14.82 -24.81
C SER A 10 -17.32 -14.04 -23.50
N LEU A 11 -16.40 -13.06 -23.53
CA LEU A 11 -16.09 -12.20 -22.38
C LEU A 11 -17.28 -11.30 -22.01
N LEU A 12 -18.00 -10.78 -23.01
CA LEU A 12 -19.24 -10.05 -22.82
C LEU A 12 -20.33 -10.92 -22.18
N LYS A 13 -20.56 -12.15 -22.68
CA LYS A 13 -21.53 -13.11 -22.11
C LYS A 13 -21.20 -13.47 -20.66
N LYS A 14 -19.91 -13.58 -20.32
CA LYS A 14 -19.41 -13.79 -18.96
C LYS A 14 -19.51 -12.54 -18.06
N GLY A 15 -20.03 -11.42 -18.56
CA GLY A 15 -20.15 -10.16 -17.83
C GLY A 15 -18.82 -9.43 -17.58
N LYS A 16 -17.72 -9.90 -18.19
CA LYS A 16 -16.38 -9.30 -18.03
C LYS A 16 -16.24 -7.99 -18.81
N ILE A 17 -17.04 -7.79 -19.87
CA ILE A 17 -17.11 -6.54 -20.64
C ILE A 17 -18.52 -5.93 -20.47
N PRO A 18 -18.65 -4.66 -20.04
CA PRO A 18 -19.95 -4.00 -19.97
C PRO A 18 -20.65 -3.89 -21.32
N LYS A 19 -21.98 -4.11 -21.35
CA LYS A 19 -22.81 -4.06 -22.59
C LYS A 19 -22.66 -2.78 -23.41
N LYS A 20 -22.37 -1.64 -22.76
CA LYS A 20 -22.10 -0.37 -23.45
C LYS A 20 -20.93 -0.42 -24.43
N PHE A 21 -20.05 -1.41 -24.31
CA PHE A 21 -18.92 -1.60 -25.22
C PHE A 21 -19.22 -2.50 -26.43
N LEU A 22 -20.44 -3.04 -26.54
CA LEU A 22 -20.87 -3.86 -27.68
C LEU A 22 -20.60 -3.20 -29.05
N PRO A 23 -20.80 -1.88 -29.24
CA PRO A 23 -20.53 -1.23 -30.53
C PRO A 23 -19.06 -1.28 -30.96
N TYR A 24 -18.13 -1.49 -30.03
CA TYR A 24 -16.67 -1.49 -30.26
C TYR A 24 -16.12 -2.91 -30.51
N LEU A 25 -16.98 -3.95 -30.48
CA LEU A 25 -16.63 -5.35 -30.75
C LEU A 25 -16.68 -5.72 -32.25
N LYS A 26 -16.64 -4.73 -33.13
CA LYS A 26 -16.86 -4.92 -34.57
C LYS A 26 -15.63 -5.39 -35.34
N GLU A 27 -14.44 -5.26 -34.75
CA GLU A 27 -13.16 -5.53 -35.39
C GLU A 27 -12.39 -6.62 -34.63
N ASP A 28 -11.48 -7.29 -35.33
CA ASP A 28 -10.48 -8.14 -34.70
C ASP A 28 -9.56 -7.29 -33.82
N LYS A 29 -9.17 -7.82 -32.66
CA LYS A 29 -8.29 -7.17 -31.68
C LYS A 29 -7.02 -7.99 -31.44
N GLU A 30 -6.68 -8.85 -32.39
CA GLU A 30 -5.47 -9.66 -32.41
C GLU A 30 -4.20 -8.81 -32.26
N ASP A 31 -4.08 -7.67 -32.96
CA ASP A 31 -2.88 -6.81 -32.83
C ASP A 31 -2.70 -6.24 -31.42
N VAL A 32 -3.81 -5.82 -30.78
CA VAL A 32 -3.78 -5.32 -29.40
C VAL A 32 -3.40 -6.45 -28.45
N TYR A 33 -3.99 -7.63 -28.63
CA TYR A 33 -3.67 -8.80 -27.82
C TYR A 33 -2.19 -9.20 -27.97
N ASN A 34 -1.67 -9.26 -29.19
CA ASN A 34 -0.28 -9.58 -29.48
C ASN A 34 0.69 -8.55 -28.88
N PHE A 35 0.33 -7.27 -28.92
CA PHE A 35 1.09 -6.22 -28.23
C PHE A 35 1.09 -6.41 -26.71
N LEU A 36 -0.06 -6.68 -26.09
CA LEU A 36 -0.13 -6.92 -24.64
C LEU A 36 0.71 -8.15 -24.24
N LYS A 37 0.69 -9.21 -25.05
CA LYS A 37 1.57 -10.37 -24.88
C LYS A 37 3.05 -10.00 -25.02
N SER A 38 3.42 -9.17 -25.99
CA SER A 38 4.82 -8.79 -26.23
C SER A 38 5.43 -7.95 -25.11
N ILE A 39 4.63 -7.14 -24.42
CA ILE A 39 5.06 -6.42 -23.20
C ILE A 39 5.03 -7.29 -21.94
N GLY A 40 4.73 -8.59 -22.07
CA GLY A 40 4.80 -9.57 -20.98
C GLY A 40 3.52 -9.78 -20.18
N MET A 41 2.35 -9.31 -20.65
CA MET A 41 1.08 -9.68 -19.99
C MET A 41 0.73 -11.15 -20.29
N GLU A 42 0.24 -11.86 -19.28
CA GLU A 42 -0.28 -13.21 -19.47
C GLU A 42 -1.75 -13.23 -19.89
N GLU A 43 -2.21 -14.33 -20.48
CA GLU A 43 -3.61 -14.49 -20.90
C GLU A 43 -4.57 -14.20 -19.74
N ASN A 44 -4.25 -14.70 -18.56
CA ASN A 44 -5.01 -14.48 -17.33
C ASN A 44 -5.05 -13.00 -16.89
N ASP A 45 -4.04 -12.20 -17.21
CA ASP A 45 -4.03 -10.77 -16.89
C ASP A 45 -4.89 -9.99 -17.88
N ILE A 46 -4.78 -10.31 -19.17
CA ILE A 46 -5.62 -9.73 -20.22
C ILE A 46 -7.11 -10.05 -19.96
N GLU A 47 -7.43 -11.27 -19.53
CA GLU A 47 -8.78 -11.69 -19.16
C GLU A 47 -9.37 -10.94 -17.95
N LYS A 48 -8.53 -10.45 -17.03
CA LYS A 48 -8.97 -9.62 -15.90
C LYS A 48 -9.23 -8.17 -16.33
N TYR A 49 -8.59 -7.72 -17.41
CA TYR A 49 -8.69 -6.36 -17.94
C TYR A 49 -9.10 -6.35 -19.41
N PRO A 50 -10.23 -6.97 -19.78
CA PRO A 50 -10.63 -7.14 -21.17
C PRO A 50 -10.92 -5.82 -21.89
N ILE A 51 -11.12 -4.73 -21.13
CA ILE A 51 -11.27 -3.37 -21.66
C ILE A 51 -10.03 -2.90 -22.44
N LEU A 52 -8.85 -3.46 -22.19
CA LEU A 52 -7.63 -3.15 -22.94
C LEU A 52 -7.78 -3.54 -24.41
N LEU A 53 -8.42 -4.68 -24.68
CA LEU A 53 -8.65 -5.16 -26.05
C LEU A 53 -9.59 -4.23 -26.84
N LEU A 54 -10.33 -3.36 -26.17
CA LEU A 54 -11.27 -2.43 -26.81
C LEU A 54 -10.63 -1.09 -27.16
N ARG A 55 -9.34 -0.91 -26.86
CA ARG A 55 -8.60 0.31 -27.16
C ARG A 55 -8.00 0.21 -28.55
N ASP A 56 -7.76 1.39 -29.12
CA ASP A 56 -6.92 1.52 -30.31
C ASP A 56 -5.47 1.12 -29.99
N LEU A 57 -4.83 0.42 -30.93
CA LEU A 57 -3.46 -0.10 -30.77
C LEU A 57 -2.46 1.03 -30.59
N GLU A 58 -2.54 2.06 -31.44
CA GLU A 58 -1.61 3.19 -31.40
C GLU A 58 -1.80 4.02 -30.13
N ALA A 59 -3.04 4.16 -29.65
CA ALA A 59 -3.32 4.76 -28.36
C ALA A 59 -2.71 3.98 -27.18
N ILE A 60 -2.76 2.64 -27.19
CA ILE A 60 -2.09 1.81 -26.16
C ILE A 60 -0.58 1.96 -26.26
N LYS A 61 0.02 1.84 -27.46
CA LYS A 61 1.47 1.97 -27.67
C LYS A 61 1.97 3.31 -27.19
N THR A 62 1.32 4.40 -27.61
CA THR A 62 1.66 5.77 -27.17
C THR A 62 1.60 5.88 -25.64
N GLN A 63 0.58 5.31 -25.01
CA GLN A 63 0.44 5.32 -23.56
C GLN A 63 1.54 4.49 -22.88
N TYR A 64 1.91 3.34 -23.45
CA TYR A 64 2.98 2.49 -22.97
C TYR A 64 4.34 3.19 -23.05
N GLU A 65 4.69 3.77 -24.20
CA GLU A 65 5.95 4.50 -24.39
C GLU A 65 6.07 5.69 -23.42
N GLU A 66 4.98 6.41 -23.15
CA GLU A 66 4.99 7.48 -22.16
C GLU A 66 5.28 6.94 -20.74
N LEU A 67 4.69 5.80 -20.36
CA LEU A 67 4.95 5.17 -19.06
C LEU A 67 6.42 4.75 -18.93
N LYS A 68 6.99 4.21 -20.01
CA LYS A 68 8.42 3.86 -20.09
C LYS A 68 9.30 5.09 -19.96
N ARG A 69 8.93 6.20 -20.63
CA ARG A 69 9.66 7.47 -20.60
C ARG A 69 9.76 8.05 -19.18
N ILE A 70 8.72 7.90 -18.36
CA ILE A 70 8.72 8.31 -16.94
C ILE A 70 9.25 7.23 -15.99
N GLY A 71 9.97 6.24 -16.52
CA GLY A 71 10.72 5.24 -15.74
C GLY A 71 9.90 4.07 -15.20
N ILE A 72 8.64 3.90 -15.61
CA ILE A 72 7.81 2.79 -15.12
C ILE A 72 8.22 1.50 -15.85
N SER A 73 8.57 0.47 -15.08
CA SER A 73 8.92 -0.86 -15.61
C SER A 73 7.71 -1.64 -16.12
N ASP A 74 7.93 -2.56 -17.05
CA ASP A 74 6.86 -3.40 -17.65
C ASP A 74 6.13 -4.19 -16.56
N LYS A 75 6.89 -4.70 -15.58
CA LYS A 75 6.36 -5.37 -14.40
C LYS A 75 5.32 -4.53 -13.65
N GLU A 76 5.58 -3.24 -13.46
CA GLU A 76 4.62 -2.37 -12.78
C GLU A 76 3.45 -1.95 -13.70
N ILE A 77 3.67 -1.82 -15.01
CA ILE A 77 2.58 -1.60 -16.00
C ILE A 77 1.61 -2.78 -16.00
N ILE A 78 2.12 -4.01 -16.05
CA ILE A 78 1.34 -5.26 -16.00
C ILE A 78 0.58 -5.39 -14.67
N LYS A 79 1.20 -4.97 -13.57
CA LYS A 79 0.57 -4.98 -12.25
C LYS A 79 -0.54 -3.93 -12.12
N TYR A 80 -0.48 -2.85 -12.90
CA TYR A 80 -1.48 -1.78 -12.92
C TYR A 80 -1.99 -1.47 -14.35
N PRO A 81 -2.68 -2.41 -15.03
CA PRO A 81 -3.03 -2.24 -16.44
C PRO A 81 -3.96 -1.07 -16.74
N ARG A 82 -4.64 -0.52 -15.72
CA ARG A 82 -5.43 0.71 -15.83
C ARG A 82 -4.60 1.90 -16.34
N LEU A 83 -3.28 1.89 -16.14
CA LEU A 83 -2.37 2.91 -16.69
C LEU A 83 -2.47 3.01 -18.21
N LEU A 84 -2.65 1.88 -18.92
CA LEU A 84 -2.79 1.82 -20.38
C LEU A 84 -4.15 2.32 -20.88
N THR A 85 -5.12 2.49 -19.98
CA THR A 85 -6.48 2.96 -20.32
C THR A 85 -6.74 4.41 -19.95
N ARG A 86 -5.81 5.04 -19.22
CA ARG A 86 -5.98 6.41 -18.74
C ARG A 86 -5.79 7.40 -19.90
N SER A 87 -6.41 8.57 -19.76
CA SER A 87 -6.10 9.70 -20.64
C SER A 87 -4.66 10.14 -20.43
N LEU A 88 -3.89 10.23 -21.52
CA LEU A 88 -2.50 10.68 -21.49
C LEU A 88 -2.36 12.06 -20.85
N LYS A 89 -3.28 12.99 -21.17
CA LYS A 89 -3.34 14.32 -20.55
C LYS A 89 -3.48 14.22 -19.03
N LYS A 90 -4.49 13.48 -18.54
CA LYS A 90 -4.71 13.31 -17.10
C LYS A 90 -3.52 12.62 -16.41
N LEU A 91 -2.86 11.69 -17.10
CA LEU A 91 -1.69 11.02 -16.56
C LEU A 91 -0.53 12.01 -16.38
N LYS A 92 -0.23 12.82 -17.41
CA LYS A 92 0.81 13.85 -17.36
C LYS A 92 0.53 14.90 -16.28
N GLU A 93 -0.70 15.43 -16.23
CA GLU A 93 -1.11 16.38 -15.18
C GLU A 93 -0.95 15.79 -13.77
N THR A 94 -1.28 14.50 -13.60
CA THR A 94 -1.09 13.81 -12.32
C THR A 94 0.39 13.65 -11.99
N TYR A 95 1.20 13.22 -12.96
CA TYR A 95 2.65 13.07 -12.81
C TYR A 95 3.31 14.39 -12.39
N GLU A 96 3.08 15.46 -13.16
CA GLU A 96 3.62 16.80 -12.91
C GLU A 96 3.21 17.30 -11.52
N LYS A 97 1.95 17.08 -11.11
CA LYS A 97 1.51 17.46 -9.77
C LYS A 97 2.23 16.68 -8.69
N LEU A 98 2.45 15.38 -8.85
CA LEU A 98 3.17 14.59 -7.85
C LEU A 98 4.62 15.06 -7.68
N VAL A 99 5.29 15.42 -8.78
CA VAL A 99 6.63 16.03 -8.76
C VAL A 99 6.59 17.39 -8.05
N GLU A 100 5.61 18.25 -8.35
CA GLU A 100 5.42 19.55 -7.67
C GLU A 100 5.22 19.39 -6.16
N LEU A 101 4.52 18.33 -5.72
CA LEU A 101 4.33 18.00 -4.31
C LEU A 101 5.60 17.41 -3.64
N GLY A 102 6.70 17.28 -4.38
CA GLY A 102 8.01 16.86 -3.89
C GLY A 102 8.23 15.34 -3.90
N ILE A 103 7.37 14.57 -4.57
CA ILE A 103 7.56 13.12 -4.73
C ILE A 103 8.56 12.90 -5.86
N SER A 104 9.63 12.14 -5.61
CA SER A 104 10.66 11.90 -6.61
C SER A 104 10.15 11.01 -7.75
N GLU A 105 10.72 11.17 -8.94
CA GLU A 105 10.34 10.41 -10.12
C GLU A 105 10.52 8.90 -9.90
N GLU A 106 11.60 8.49 -9.23
CA GLU A 106 11.85 7.09 -8.89
C GLU A 106 10.76 6.54 -7.97
N LYS A 107 10.28 7.35 -7.04
CA LYS A 107 9.20 6.98 -6.12
C LYS A 107 7.89 6.82 -6.88
N ILE A 108 7.56 7.75 -7.80
CA ILE A 108 6.40 7.64 -8.68
C ILE A 108 6.49 6.38 -9.55
N ALA A 109 7.65 6.12 -10.15
CA ALA A 109 7.89 4.94 -10.99
C ALA A 109 7.75 3.62 -10.21
N SER A 110 8.13 3.60 -8.93
CA SER A 110 7.98 2.44 -8.03
C SER A 110 6.55 2.26 -7.47
N GLU A 111 5.73 3.32 -7.51
CA GLU A 111 4.34 3.33 -7.02
C GLU A 111 3.37 3.92 -8.06
N PRO A 112 3.34 3.42 -9.31
CA PRO A 112 2.67 4.11 -10.41
C PRO A 112 1.15 4.02 -10.33
N TRP A 113 0.61 3.18 -9.43
CA TRP A 113 -0.81 3.16 -9.11
C TRP A 113 -1.35 4.52 -8.66
N LEU A 114 -0.50 5.41 -8.14
CA LEU A 114 -0.90 6.77 -7.78
C LEU A 114 -1.30 7.59 -9.01
N LEU A 115 -0.71 7.34 -10.17
CA LEU A 115 -1.10 7.95 -11.45
C LEU A 115 -2.50 7.53 -11.90
N THR A 116 -3.07 6.47 -11.31
CA THR A 116 -4.46 6.05 -11.57
C THR A 116 -5.48 6.79 -10.71
N LYS A 117 -5.04 7.58 -9.72
CA LYS A 117 -5.92 8.34 -8.83
C LYS A 117 -6.43 9.61 -9.48
N ASP A 118 -7.55 10.11 -8.99
CA ASP A 118 -8.06 11.40 -9.44
C ASP A 118 -7.18 12.54 -8.91
N LEU A 119 -6.90 13.54 -9.75
CA LEU A 119 -5.99 14.62 -9.43
C LEU A 119 -6.54 15.51 -8.30
N GLU A 120 -7.84 15.79 -8.32
CA GLU A 120 -8.47 16.60 -7.27
C GLU A 120 -8.48 15.86 -5.93
N SER A 121 -8.67 14.54 -5.95
CA SER A 121 -8.53 13.71 -4.76
C SER A 121 -7.11 13.76 -4.17
N ILE A 122 -6.06 13.73 -5.02
CA ILE A 122 -4.67 13.88 -4.56
C ILE A 122 -4.45 15.24 -3.90
N LYS A 123 -4.93 16.32 -4.53
CA LYS A 123 -4.84 17.69 -3.99
C LYS A 123 -5.57 17.83 -2.67
N GLU A 124 -6.81 17.35 -2.58
CA GLU A 124 -7.61 17.38 -1.35
C GLU A 124 -6.88 16.66 -0.20
N ASN A 125 -6.37 15.45 -0.47
CA ASN A 125 -5.65 14.67 0.53
C ASN A 125 -4.36 15.36 0.99
N TYR A 126 -3.61 15.96 0.07
CA TYR A 126 -2.43 16.75 0.41
C TYR A 126 -2.79 17.90 1.36
N GLU A 127 -3.82 18.68 1.04
CA GLU A 127 -4.29 19.78 1.88
C GLU A 127 -4.77 19.32 3.25
N ILE A 128 -5.46 18.17 3.34
CA ILE A 128 -5.86 17.57 4.62
C ILE A 128 -4.62 17.21 5.45
N LEU A 129 -3.61 16.60 4.86
CA LEU A 129 -2.37 16.22 5.57
C LEU A 129 -1.61 17.45 6.06
N ILE A 130 -1.57 18.53 5.28
CA ILE A 130 -1.00 19.82 5.70
C ILE A 130 -1.78 20.40 6.87
N LYS A 131 -3.12 20.41 6.83
CA LYS A 131 -3.97 20.87 7.94
C LYS A 131 -3.78 20.05 9.21
N ILE A 132 -3.57 18.74 9.08
CA ILE A 132 -3.19 17.84 10.19
C ILE A 132 -1.80 18.19 10.75
N GLY A 133 -0.96 18.92 10.01
CA GLY A 133 0.39 19.32 10.43
C GLY A 133 1.47 18.34 9.99
N VAL A 134 1.18 17.44 9.05
CA VAL A 134 2.19 16.55 8.48
C VAL A 134 3.16 17.37 7.61
N PRO A 135 4.47 17.35 7.88
CA PRO A 135 5.43 18.10 7.09
C PRO A 135 5.47 17.61 5.63
N LYS A 136 5.60 18.54 4.67
CA LYS A 136 5.68 18.24 3.21
C LYS A 136 6.65 17.10 2.89
N ARG A 137 7.86 17.13 3.46
CA ARG A 137 8.88 16.07 3.30
C ARG A 137 8.39 14.68 3.69
N LYS A 138 7.54 14.56 4.73
CA LYS A 138 6.98 13.28 5.16
C LYS A 138 5.85 12.84 4.23
N ILE A 139 5.03 13.76 3.73
CA ILE A 139 4.00 13.46 2.72
C ILE A 139 4.68 12.89 1.46
N ALA A 140 5.74 13.55 0.98
CA ALA A 140 6.53 13.09 -0.16
C ALA A 140 7.16 11.70 0.06
N SER A 141 7.58 11.39 1.29
CA SER A 141 8.13 10.07 1.65
C SER A 141 7.06 8.96 1.69
N TYR A 142 5.79 9.32 1.86
CA TYR A 142 4.66 8.40 2.03
C TYR A 142 3.52 8.71 1.03
N PRO A 143 3.79 8.61 -0.28
CA PRO A 143 2.84 8.99 -1.33
C PRO A 143 1.54 8.17 -1.29
N LEU A 144 1.56 6.97 -0.68
CA LEU A 144 0.36 6.18 -0.43
C LEU A 144 -0.75 6.94 0.30
N LEU A 145 -0.39 7.90 1.15
CA LEU A 145 -1.36 8.71 1.90
C LEU A 145 -2.20 9.59 0.98
N LEU A 146 -1.64 10.02 -0.15
CA LEU A 146 -2.35 10.79 -1.18
C LEU A 146 -3.35 9.94 -1.96
N GLY A 147 -3.20 8.62 -1.93
CA GLY A 147 -4.09 7.67 -2.61
C GLY A 147 -5.27 7.17 -1.79
N LEU A 148 -5.36 7.56 -0.50
CA LEU A 148 -6.49 7.25 0.38
C LEU A 148 -7.75 8.06 -0.03
N SER A 149 -8.91 7.74 0.54
CA SER A 149 -10.04 8.67 0.45
C SER A 149 -9.92 9.72 1.56
N SER A 150 -10.31 10.95 1.26
CA SER A 150 -10.31 12.06 2.22
C SER A 150 -11.13 11.72 3.47
N GLU A 151 -12.26 11.05 3.28
CA GLU A 151 -13.10 10.53 4.37
C GLU A 151 -12.35 9.53 5.27
N ASN A 152 -11.59 8.61 4.69
CA ASN A 152 -10.80 7.67 5.49
C ASN A 152 -9.68 8.36 6.25
N ILE A 153 -9.01 9.36 5.65
CA ILE A 153 -7.98 10.14 6.33
C ILE A 153 -8.59 10.85 7.55
N LYS A 154 -9.73 11.55 7.36
CA LYS A 154 -10.43 12.30 8.42
C LYS A 154 -10.88 11.37 9.55
N LYS A 155 -11.58 10.28 9.22
CA LYS A 155 -12.06 9.30 10.21
C LYS A 155 -10.92 8.67 11.01
N ARG A 156 -9.86 8.23 10.32
CA ARG A 156 -8.70 7.62 10.97
C ARG A 156 -7.95 8.62 11.83
N TYR A 157 -7.77 9.85 11.36
CA TYR A 157 -7.18 10.92 12.16
C TYR A 157 -7.93 11.09 13.49
N GLN A 158 -9.25 11.28 13.45
CA GLN A 158 -10.07 11.46 14.66
C GLN A 158 -10.00 10.27 15.62
N HIS A 159 -10.05 9.05 15.08
CA HIS A 159 -9.95 7.85 15.90
C HIS A 159 -8.57 7.73 16.56
N ILE A 160 -7.50 7.91 15.79
CA ILE A 160 -6.12 7.73 16.27
C ILE A 160 -5.77 8.76 17.34
N ILE A 161 -6.13 10.04 17.17
CA ILE A 161 -5.87 11.04 18.22
C ILE A 161 -6.65 10.75 19.50
N SER A 162 -7.80 10.08 19.41
CA SER A 162 -8.57 9.65 20.58
C SER A 162 -7.91 8.48 21.31
N LEU A 163 -7.34 7.52 20.56
CA LEU A 163 -6.66 6.35 21.12
C LEU A 163 -5.30 6.68 21.73
N LEU A 164 -4.55 7.58 21.09
CA LEU A 164 -3.18 7.93 21.47
C LEU A 164 -3.11 9.19 22.32
N ARG A 165 -4.22 9.58 22.95
CA ARG A 165 -4.30 10.75 23.80
C ARG A 165 -3.49 10.52 25.08
N ASP A 166 -2.54 11.40 25.35
CA ASP A 166 -1.72 11.43 26.57
C ASP A 166 -2.28 12.42 27.62
N ASP A 167 -2.98 13.46 27.18
CA ASP A 167 -3.74 14.37 28.07
C ASP A 167 -5.24 14.38 27.71
N TYR A 168 -6.08 13.86 28.63
CA TYR A 168 -7.55 13.83 28.47
C TYR A 168 -8.20 15.19 28.24
N LYS A 169 -7.60 16.28 28.76
CA LYS A 169 -8.11 17.65 28.60
C LYS A 169 -7.76 18.23 27.23
N ASN A 170 -6.62 17.84 26.66
CA ASN A 170 -6.22 18.23 25.32
C ASN A 170 -6.65 17.19 24.27
N ARG A 171 -7.71 17.49 23.52
CA ARG A 171 -8.22 16.58 22.47
C ARG A 171 -7.23 16.29 21.34
N ASN A 172 -6.19 17.11 21.20
CA ASN A 172 -5.18 17.00 20.16
C ASN A 172 -3.85 16.41 20.65
N SER A 173 -3.76 15.95 21.89
CA SER A 173 -2.48 15.50 22.46
C SER A 173 -1.92 14.25 21.74
N GLY A 174 -2.80 13.37 21.22
CA GLY A 174 -2.40 12.28 20.32
C GLY A 174 -1.99 12.67 18.89
N ARG A 175 -2.05 13.96 18.51
CA ARG A 175 -1.69 14.46 17.16
C ARG A 175 -0.21 14.27 16.87
N ASP A 176 0.65 14.42 17.86
CA ASP A 176 2.09 14.36 17.69
C ASP A 176 2.56 12.98 17.23
N SER A 177 1.85 11.92 17.63
CA SER A 177 2.08 10.56 17.13
C SER A 177 1.85 10.45 15.61
N ILE A 178 0.85 11.15 15.07
CA ILE A 178 0.56 11.18 13.63
C ILE A 178 1.58 12.04 12.89
N ILE A 179 1.95 13.20 13.43
CA ILE A 179 2.99 14.05 12.84
C ILE A 179 4.33 13.31 12.82
N PHE A 180 4.65 12.59 13.91
CA PHE A 180 5.83 11.74 14.01
C PHE A 180 5.79 10.60 12.99
N ASN A 181 4.66 9.92 12.85
CA ASN A 181 4.49 8.80 11.94
C ASN A 181 3.18 8.86 11.14
N PRO A 182 3.14 9.58 10.01
CA PRO A 182 1.91 9.77 9.23
C PRO A 182 1.35 8.48 8.65
N LEU A 183 2.17 7.42 8.53
CA LEU A 183 1.71 6.10 8.08
C LEU A 183 0.65 5.49 8.97
N LEU A 184 0.49 5.95 10.22
CA LEU A 184 -0.64 5.53 11.07
C LEU A 184 -2.00 5.75 10.38
N LEU A 185 -2.14 6.80 9.55
CA LEU A 185 -3.37 7.07 8.78
C LEU A 185 -3.66 5.99 7.72
N SER A 186 -2.66 5.17 7.36
CA SER A 186 -2.84 4.04 6.45
C SER A 186 -3.28 2.75 7.16
N VAL A 187 -3.19 2.70 8.48
CA VAL A 187 -3.52 1.53 9.31
C VAL A 187 -4.99 1.60 9.74
N PRO A 188 -5.75 0.49 9.69
CA PRO A 188 -7.11 0.45 10.25
C PRO A 188 -7.10 0.73 11.76
N PRO A 189 -8.03 1.54 12.30
CA PRO A 189 -8.07 1.86 13.72
C PRO A 189 -8.14 0.64 14.65
N GLU A 190 -8.87 -0.40 14.25
CA GLU A 190 -9.01 -1.65 15.01
C GLU A 190 -7.66 -2.38 15.12
N THR A 191 -6.80 -2.23 14.10
CA THR A 191 -5.43 -2.75 14.16
C THR A 191 -4.57 -1.95 15.13
N ILE A 192 -4.77 -0.63 15.23
CA ILE A 192 -4.05 0.22 16.19
C ILE A 192 -4.48 -0.12 17.62
N GLU A 193 -5.78 -0.24 17.87
CA GLU A 193 -6.34 -0.62 19.18
C GLU A 193 -5.84 -2.00 19.62
N ALA A 194 -5.89 -3.00 18.74
CA ALA A 194 -5.37 -4.33 19.04
C ALA A 194 -3.86 -4.32 19.34
N ASN A 195 -3.10 -3.41 18.72
CA ASN A 195 -1.69 -3.21 19.04
C ASN A 195 -1.49 -2.55 20.39
N ILE A 196 -2.27 -1.53 20.73
CA ILE A 196 -2.24 -0.88 22.04
C ILE A 196 -2.47 -1.91 23.15
N GLN A 197 -3.55 -2.69 23.04
CA GLN A 197 -3.87 -3.77 23.99
C GLN A 197 -2.74 -4.80 24.09
N PHE A 198 -2.20 -5.23 22.94
CA PHE A 198 -1.11 -6.20 22.91
C PHE A 198 0.19 -5.66 23.55
N LEU A 199 0.56 -4.42 23.25
CA LEU A 199 1.78 -3.79 23.78
C LEU A 199 1.65 -3.55 25.28
N SER A 200 0.48 -3.08 25.74
CA SER A 200 0.17 -2.95 27.16
C SER A 200 0.26 -4.31 27.88
N TYR A 201 -0.29 -5.38 27.29
CA TYR A 201 -0.20 -6.73 27.86
C TYR A 201 1.24 -7.22 28.07
N ILE A 202 2.18 -6.87 27.17
CA ILE A 202 3.59 -7.23 27.32
C ILE A 202 4.42 -6.18 28.09
N GLY A 203 3.75 -5.16 28.65
CA GLY A 203 4.32 -4.18 29.59
C GLY A 203 4.97 -2.94 28.95
N PHE A 204 4.58 -2.54 27.74
CA PHE A 204 5.00 -1.26 27.17
C PHE A 204 4.13 -0.13 27.71
N ASP A 205 4.75 0.84 28.37
CA ASP A 205 4.08 2.00 28.95
C ASP A 205 3.95 3.17 27.95
N GLU A 206 4.87 3.26 26.98
CA GLU A 206 4.84 4.25 25.91
C GLU A 206 4.70 3.58 24.54
N TYR A 207 3.79 4.10 23.71
CA TYR A 207 3.53 3.55 22.39
C TYR A 207 4.47 4.16 21.36
N ASN A 208 5.48 3.40 20.95
CA ASN A 208 6.24 3.74 19.76
C ASN A 208 5.32 3.67 18.52
N PRO A 209 5.06 4.78 17.79
CA PRO A 209 4.14 4.79 16.64
C PRO A 209 4.51 3.81 15.54
N ILE A 210 5.77 3.39 15.44
CA ILE A 210 6.23 2.41 14.44
C ILE A 210 5.69 1.02 14.78
N LEU A 211 5.60 0.66 16.06
CA LEU A 211 5.05 -0.63 16.47
C LEU A 211 3.57 -0.74 16.14
N LEU A 212 2.84 0.37 16.12
CA LEU A 212 1.41 0.37 15.81
C LEU A 212 1.10 0.09 14.32
N GLN A 213 2.10 0.11 13.43
CA GLN A 213 1.91 -0.08 11.99
C GLN A 213 1.69 -1.54 11.54
N THR A 214 2.06 -2.51 12.37
CA THR A 214 2.00 -3.94 12.00
C THR A 214 0.98 -4.68 12.84
N LYS A 215 0.40 -5.76 12.32
CA LYS A 215 -0.56 -6.57 13.07
C LYS A 215 0.07 -7.20 14.32
N PRO A 216 -0.65 -7.34 15.45
CA PRO A 216 -0.17 -8.05 16.64
C PRO A 216 0.33 -9.47 16.33
N GLN A 217 -0.33 -10.18 15.42
CA GLN A 217 0.07 -11.53 14.98
C GLN A 217 1.49 -11.55 14.41
N THR A 218 1.90 -10.50 13.68
CA THR A 218 3.27 -10.37 13.16
C THR A 218 4.28 -10.24 14.29
N LYS A 219 3.95 -9.48 15.35
CA LYS A 219 4.81 -9.34 16.54
C LYS A 219 4.90 -10.66 17.31
N ARG A 220 3.78 -11.35 17.53
CA ARG A 220 3.76 -12.68 18.17
C ARG A 220 4.66 -13.68 17.45
N LYS A 221 4.64 -13.71 16.12
CA LYS A 221 5.56 -14.54 15.32
C LYS A 221 7.03 -14.18 15.56
N LYS A 222 7.37 -12.89 15.64
CA LYS A 222 8.74 -12.44 15.95
C LYS A 222 9.15 -12.82 17.36
N ILE A 223 8.26 -12.68 18.35
CA ILE A 223 8.47 -13.13 19.72
C ILE A 223 8.75 -14.63 19.77
N ALA A 224 7.97 -15.45 19.06
CA ALA A 224 8.20 -16.89 18.99
C ALA A 224 9.59 -17.23 18.41
N ILE A 225 10.01 -16.52 17.36
CA ILE A 225 11.37 -16.66 16.81
C ILE A 225 12.41 -16.29 17.88
N LEU A 226 12.28 -15.13 18.52
CA LEU A 226 13.23 -14.67 19.54
C LEU A 226 13.32 -15.61 20.74
N LEU A 227 12.19 -16.16 21.20
CA LEU A 227 12.17 -17.19 22.26
C LEU A 227 12.98 -18.41 21.84
N ARG A 228 12.79 -18.88 20.62
CA ARG A 228 13.52 -20.04 20.09
C ARG A 228 15.02 -19.74 19.98
N GLU A 229 15.40 -18.63 19.37
CA GLU A 229 16.79 -18.30 19.09
C GLU A 229 17.58 -17.94 20.37
N LEU A 230 17.00 -17.14 21.27
CA LEU A 230 17.72 -16.62 22.44
C LEU A 230 17.66 -17.55 23.65
N PHE A 231 16.56 -18.30 23.81
CA PHE A 231 16.30 -19.09 25.02
C PHE A 231 16.20 -20.59 24.75
N ARG A 232 16.37 -21.05 23.50
CA ARG A 232 16.14 -22.45 23.09
C ARG A 232 14.80 -22.96 23.62
N TYR A 233 13.77 -22.12 23.50
CA TYR A 233 12.50 -22.26 24.22
C TYR A 233 11.84 -23.64 24.10
N GLU A 234 12.06 -24.36 23.00
CA GLU A 234 11.52 -25.70 22.75
C GLU A 234 12.01 -26.73 23.78
N THR A 235 13.25 -26.60 24.28
CA THR A 235 13.87 -27.56 25.21
C THR A 235 13.62 -27.23 26.68
N LEU A 236 12.97 -26.10 26.98
CA LEU A 236 12.77 -25.61 28.34
C LEU A 236 11.61 -26.32 29.06
N SER A 237 11.74 -26.48 30.37
CA SER A 237 10.66 -26.91 31.25
C SER A 237 9.52 -25.88 31.28
N LYS A 238 8.33 -26.25 31.74
CA LYS A 238 7.18 -25.32 31.84
C LYS A 238 7.50 -24.09 32.72
N LYS A 239 8.25 -24.27 33.80
CA LYS A 239 8.65 -23.18 34.71
C LYS A 239 9.65 -22.25 34.03
N ASP A 240 10.63 -22.80 33.33
CA ASP A 240 11.68 -22.03 32.65
C ASP A 240 11.14 -21.31 31.43
N LYS A 241 10.14 -21.87 30.74
CA LYS A 241 9.40 -21.20 29.66
C LYS A 241 8.76 -19.90 30.13
N ASN A 242 8.09 -19.91 31.28
CA ASN A 242 7.49 -18.69 31.84
C ASN A 242 8.55 -17.64 32.20
N LYS A 243 9.71 -18.06 32.71
CA LYS A 243 10.83 -17.18 33.02
C LYS A 243 11.40 -16.56 31.73
N ALA A 244 11.66 -17.37 30.70
CA ALA A 244 12.15 -16.92 29.40
C ALA A 244 11.20 -15.92 28.72
N ILE A 245 9.88 -16.12 28.82
CA ILE A 245 8.89 -15.15 28.28
C ILE A 245 9.03 -13.79 28.98
N LYS A 246 9.10 -13.78 30.32
CA LYS A 246 9.22 -12.53 31.10
C LYS A 246 10.54 -11.81 30.79
N GLU A 247 11.63 -12.56 30.72
CA GLU A 247 12.95 -12.02 30.35
C GLU A 247 12.95 -11.46 28.92
N LEU A 248 12.35 -12.16 27.96
CA LEU A 248 12.21 -11.63 26.60
C LEU A 248 11.38 -10.34 26.58
N TYR A 249 10.28 -10.25 27.31
CA TYR A 249 9.49 -9.02 27.36
C TYR A 249 10.30 -7.85 27.91
N GLN A 250 11.14 -8.08 28.92
CA GLN A 250 12.07 -7.06 29.42
C GLN A 250 13.05 -6.60 28.33
N ILE A 251 13.68 -7.54 27.62
CA ILE A 251 14.57 -7.25 26.47
C ILE A 251 13.83 -6.45 25.39
N LEU A 252 12.56 -6.76 25.12
CA LEU A 252 11.79 -6.07 24.09
C LEU A 252 11.44 -4.63 24.49
N LYS A 253 11.18 -4.36 25.78
CA LYS A 253 10.97 -2.99 26.28
C LYS A 253 12.23 -2.15 26.13
N GLU A 254 13.39 -2.73 26.44
CA GLU A 254 14.70 -2.07 26.31
C GLU A 254 15.11 -1.93 24.83
N ASN A 255 14.67 -2.86 23.97
CA ASN A 255 14.98 -2.84 22.54
C ASN A 255 13.75 -3.11 21.64
N PRO A 256 12.83 -2.14 21.51
CA PRO A 256 11.61 -2.29 20.71
C PRO A 256 11.87 -2.55 19.22
N LYS A 257 13.07 -2.20 18.72
CA LYS A 257 13.49 -2.40 17.33
C LYS A 257 13.50 -3.87 16.93
N LEU A 258 13.61 -4.80 17.88
CA LEU A 258 13.50 -6.25 17.64
C LEU A 258 12.12 -6.64 17.08
N LEU A 259 11.05 -5.93 17.46
CA LEU A 259 9.72 -6.14 16.92
C LEU A 259 9.48 -5.40 15.59
N ILE A 260 10.36 -4.46 15.23
CA ILE A 260 10.30 -3.70 13.97
C ILE A 260 11.03 -4.48 12.87
N ASN A 261 12.20 -5.04 13.17
CA ASN A 261 13.06 -5.75 12.21
C ASN A 261 12.37 -6.91 11.47
N SER A 262 12.78 -7.19 10.23
CA SER A 262 12.26 -8.32 9.47
C SER A 262 12.66 -9.65 10.12
N SER A 263 11.78 -10.66 10.03
CA SER A 263 12.03 -11.98 10.63
C SER A 263 13.32 -12.63 10.09
N GLY A 264 13.70 -12.35 8.85
CA GLY A 264 14.98 -12.81 8.26
C GLY A 264 16.21 -12.17 8.91
N LYS A 265 16.13 -10.91 9.35
CA LYS A 265 17.23 -10.25 10.09
C LYS A 265 17.38 -10.81 11.51
N LEU A 266 16.29 -11.29 12.12
CA LEU A 266 16.32 -11.88 13.47
C LEU A 266 17.03 -13.24 13.49
N LYS A 267 16.85 -14.07 12.44
CA LYS A 267 17.49 -15.39 12.32
C LYS A 267 18.99 -15.36 11.98
N LYS A 268 19.51 -14.23 11.49
CA LYS A 268 20.93 -14.08 11.08
C LYS A 268 21.82 -13.51 12.19
N LYS A 269 21.24 -13.13 13.33
CA LYS A 269 21.95 -12.47 14.46
C LYS A 269 22.08 -13.38 15.70
N SER A 270 21.68 -14.64 15.58
CA SER A 270 21.73 -15.71 16.57
C SER A 270 22.58 -16.84 16.03
#